data_AF-A0A0D2G5N3-F1
#
_entry.id   AF-A0A0D2G5N3-F1
#
_cell.length_a   1.000
_cell.length_b   1.000
_cell.length_c   1.000
_cell.angle_alpha   90.00
_cell.angle_beta   90.00
_cell.angle_gamma   90.00
#
_symmetry.space_group_name_H-M   'P 1'
#
loop_
_entity.id
_entity.type
_entity.pdbx_description
1 polymer ?
#
loop_
_entity_poly.entity_id
_entity_poly.type
_entity_poly.pdbx_seq_one_letter_code
_entity_poly.pdbx_strand_id
1 'polypeptide(L)'
;MNTWTSDNKLPGSSGKADSRRYPSVPGSFFVSSRPDGTLSREEHHNYYETERGPLRMVLDFFPVRQQYKGGDWIRRGAAVYDAADISCFEDSRYTTLRENRSSQESVLLDSGLDFMDRRIFKTLTTRGRCDGSTLVIMAVTFVVQKDLALPGHRALHLV
;
A
#
# COMPACT_ATOMS: atom_id res chain seq x y z
N MET A 1 -3.00 10.89 -21.41
CA MET A 1 -4.01 9.83 -21.65
C MET A 1 -3.24 8.71 -22.32
N ASN A 2 -2.68 7.77 -21.54
CA ASN A 2 -1.72 6.80 -22.08
C ASN A 2 -2.28 5.39 -21.95
N THR A 3 -2.63 4.83 -23.10
CA THR A 3 -3.06 3.45 -23.32
C THR A 3 -1.86 2.51 -23.19
N TRP A 4 -1.91 1.57 -22.23
CA TRP A 4 -0.97 0.46 -22.17
C TRP A 4 -1.45 -0.66 -23.08
N THR A 5 -0.72 -0.93 -24.15
CA THR A 5 -0.91 -2.08 -25.04
C THR A 5 -0.39 -3.35 -24.35
N SER A 6 -1.27 -4.31 -24.13
CA SER A 6 -0.97 -5.64 -23.63
C SER A 6 -0.41 -6.49 -24.78
N ASP A 7 0.90 -6.68 -24.84
CA ASP A 7 1.48 -7.85 -25.50
C ASP A 7 2.92 -8.06 -25.04
N ASN A 8 3.08 -8.94 -24.05
CA ASN A 8 4.32 -9.68 -23.80
C ASN A 8 3.92 -11.02 -23.19
N LYS A 9 3.59 -11.99 -24.06
CA LYS A 9 3.46 -13.39 -23.66
C LYS A 9 4.86 -14.00 -23.58
N LEU A 10 5.24 -14.47 -22.39
CA LEU A 10 6.37 -15.38 -22.24
C LEU A 10 6.04 -16.73 -22.92
N PRO A 11 7.00 -17.38 -23.59
CA PRO A 11 6.75 -18.63 -24.28
C PRO A 11 6.54 -19.77 -23.28
N GLY A 12 5.34 -20.37 -23.27
CA GLY A 12 5.08 -21.64 -22.56
C GLY A 12 3.72 -21.82 -21.88
N SER A 13 2.86 -20.80 -21.74
CA SER A 13 1.57 -20.99 -21.06
C SER A 13 0.43 -21.34 -22.02
N SER A 14 0.21 -22.64 -22.24
CA SER A 14 -1.09 -23.14 -22.67
C SER A 14 -2.05 -23.11 -21.48
N GLY A 15 -2.65 -21.95 -21.22
CA GLY A 15 -3.68 -21.79 -20.19
C GLY A 15 -4.75 -20.83 -20.67
N LYS A 16 -6.03 -21.20 -20.52
CA LYS A 16 -7.18 -20.32 -20.74
C LYS A 16 -6.90 -18.96 -20.11
N ALA A 17 -7.24 -17.87 -20.81
CA ALA A 17 -7.11 -16.52 -20.27
C ALA A 17 -7.89 -16.45 -18.95
N ASP A 18 -7.17 -16.30 -17.83
CA ASP A 18 -7.77 -16.04 -16.54
C ASP A 18 -8.44 -14.67 -16.64
N SER A 19 -9.77 -14.62 -16.54
CA SER A 19 -10.54 -13.38 -16.63
C SER A 19 -10.40 -12.50 -15.38
N ARG A 20 -9.70 -12.99 -14.34
CA ARG A 20 -9.42 -12.24 -13.12
C ARG A 20 -8.39 -11.14 -13.39
N ARG A 21 -8.64 -9.96 -12.84
CA ARG A 21 -7.73 -8.82 -12.88
C ARG A 21 -6.49 -9.07 -12.02
N TYR A 22 -6.63 -9.88 -10.98
CA TYR A 22 -5.57 -10.23 -10.05
C TYR A 22 -5.32 -11.74 -10.01
N PRO A 23 -4.07 -12.20 -10.22
CA PRO A 23 -3.74 -13.61 -10.10
C PRO A 23 -3.78 -14.05 -8.63
N SER A 24 -4.02 -15.34 -8.38
CA SER A 24 -3.96 -15.92 -7.04
C SER A 24 -2.50 -16.17 -6.62
N VAL A 25 -1.88 -15.17 -5.98
CA VAL A 25 -0.48 -15.18 -5.54
C VAL A 25 -0.29 -14.23 -4.33
N PRO A 26 0.69 -14.48 -3.45
CA PRO A 26 1.05 -13.52 -2.42
C PRO A 26 1.51 -12.18 -3.00
N GLY A 27 1.43 -11.12 -2.20
CA GLY A 27 1.88 -9.80 -2.60
C GLY A 27 1.78 -8.77 -1.50
N SER A 28 1.80 -7.50 -1.89
CA SER A 28 1.69 -6.37 -0.95
C SER A 28 0.79 -5.28 -1.51
N PHE A 29 0.09 -4.58 -0.63
CA PHE A 29 -0.71 -3.42 -0.94
C PHE A 29 -0.16 -2.18 -0.24
N PHE A 30 0.26 -1.22 -1.04
CA PHE A 30 0.78 0.05 -0.59
C PHE A 30 -0.25 1.15 -0.80
N VAL A 31 -0.44 1.96 0.24
CA VAL A 31 -1.26 3.17 0.19
C VAL A 31 -0.45 4.32 0.73
N SER A 32 -0.36 5.42 -0.01
CA SER A 32 0.13 6.69 0.49
C SER A 32 -0.89 7.78 0.23
N SER A 33 -1.06 8.68 1.19
CA SER A 33 -1.95 9.83 1.01
C SER A 33 -1.47 11.06 1.76
N ARG A 34 -1.90 12.23 1.30
CA ARG A 34 -1.61 13.51 1.92
C ARG A 34 -2.90 14.32 2.06
N PRO A 35 -3.15 14.94 3.22
CA PRO A 35 -4.28 15.85 3.39
C PRO A 35 -4.09 17.11 2.55
N ASP A 36 -5.19 17.63 2.00
CA ASP A 36 -5.21 18.79 1.09
C ASP A 36 -4.93 20.15 1.78
N GLY A 37 -4.96 20.20 3.11
CA GLY A 37 -4.88 21.46 3.86
C GLY A 37 -6.08 21.72 4.75
N THR A 38 -7.27 21.23 4.36
CA THR A 38 -8.51 21.37 5.14
C THR A 38 -8.56 20.40 6.31
N LEU A 39 -7.87 19.27 6.18
CA LEU A 39 -7.73 18.25 7.20
C LEU A 39 -6.38 18.38 7.93
N SER A 40 -6.41 18.33 9.27
CA SER A 40 -5.18 18.26 10.06
C SER A 40 -4.44 16.92 9.86
N ARG A 41 -3.13 16.91 10.15
CA ARG A 41 -2.31 15.69 10.07
C ARG A 41 -2.77 14.66 11.12
N GLU A 42 -3.25 15.12 12.26
CA GLU A 42 -3.78 14.32 13.35
C GLU A 42 -5.10 13.66 12.96
N GLU A 43 -6.06 14.40 12.39
CA GLU A 43 -7.33 13.84 11.90
C GLU A 43 -7.10 12.82 10.77
N HIS A 44 -6.19 13.14 9.85
CA HIS A 44 -5.76 12.23 8.79
C HIS A 44 -5.23 10.92 9.37
N HIS A 45 -4.30 11.00 10.31
CA HIS A 45 -3.69 9.83 10.92
C HIS A 45 -4.69 9.04 11.78
N ASN A 46 -5.54 9.73 12.54
CA ASN A 46 -6.56 9.12 13.39
C ASN A 46 -7.52 8.26 12.56
N TYR A 47 -8.00 8.76 11.43
CA TYR A 47 -8.84 7.98 10.51
C TYR A 47 -8.17 6.66 10.06
N TYR A 48 -6.86 6.68 9.80
CA TYR A 48 -6.13 5.47 9.43
C TYR A 48 -5.99 4.45 10.57
N GLU A 49 -5.94 4.93 11.82
CA GLU A 49 -5.79 4.10 13.02
C GLU A 49 -7.13 3.55 13.52
N THR A 50 -8.20 4.35 13.52
CA THR A 50 -9.46 3.99 14.16
C THR A 50 -10.47 3.34 13.23
N GLU A 51 -10.34 3.58 11.92
CA GLU A 51 -11.33 3.12 10.94
C GLU A 51 -10.68 2.31 9.82
N ARG A 52 -9.84 2.95 9.00
CA ARG A 52 -9.33 2.34 7.76
C ARG A 52 -8.41 1.14 7.99
N GLY A 53 -7.55 1.23 9.00
CA GLY A 53 -6.67 0.14 9.40
C GLY A 53 -7.47 -1.05 9.92
N PRO A 54 -8.24 -0.88 11.01
CA PRO A 54 -9.04 -1.94 11.62
C PRO A 54 -9.98 -2.64 10.64
N LEU A 55 -10.71 -1.90 9.80
CA LEU A 55 -11.65 -2.49 8.84
C LEU A 55 -10.99 -3.50 7.89
N ARG A 56 -9.74 -3.25 7.49
CA ARG A 56 -8.99 -4.20 6.64
C ARG A 56 -8.39 -5.35 7.43
N MET A 57 -8.01 -5.13 8.69
CA MET A 57 -7.39 -6.16 9.52
C MET A 57 -8.38 -7.20 10.05
N VAL A 58 -9.69 -6.88 10.06
CA VAL A 58 -10.76 -7.87 10.33
C VAL A 58 -10.88 -8.89 9.19
N LEU A 59 -10.41 -8.54 7.99
CA LEU A 59 -10.34 -9.48 6.88
C LEU A 59 -9.08 -10.34 7.02
N ASP A 60 -9.23 -11.64 6.81
CA ASP A 60 -8.15 -12.64 6.84
C ASP A 60 -7.17 -12.52 5.66
N PHE A 61 -7.32 -11.50 4.81
CA PHE A 61 -6.48 -11.23 3.65
C PHE A 61 -5.12 -10.63 3.98
N PHE A 62 -5.05 -9.86 5.07
CA PHE A 62 -3.88 -9.05 5.41
C PHE A 62 -3.26 -9.49 6.73
N PRO A 63 -2.37 -10.50 6.74
CA PRO A 63 -1.74 -10.99 7.96
C PRO A 63 -0.90 -9.93 8.68
N VAL A 64 -0.36 -8.95 7.95
CA VAL A 64 0.51 -7.91 8.50
C VAL A 64 0.13 -6.56 7.93
N ARG A 65 0.14 -5.54 8.80
CA ARG A 65 0.02 -4.14 8.42
C ARG A 65 1.08 -3.30 9.12
N GLN A 66 1.70 -2.42 8.35
CA GLN A 66 2.64 -1.42 8.83
C GLN A 66 2.09 -0.05 8.46
N GLN A 67 2.09 0.89 9.42
CA GLN A 67 1.66 2.26 9.21
C GLN A 67 2.82 3.21 9.47
N TYR A 68 2.98 4.18 8.58
CA TYR A 68 4.04 5.17 8.58
C TYR A 68 3.45 6.56 8.61
N LYS A 69 3.93 7.37 9.55
CA LYS A 69 3.70 8.82 9.59
C LYS A 69 4.93 9.49 8.98
N GLY A 70 4.74 10.36 7.97
CA GLY A 70 5.83 11.19 7.47
C GLY A 70 6.41 12.06 8.58
N GLY A 71 7.69 12.42 8.51
CA GLY A 71 8.32 13.35 9.45
C GLY A 71 7.76 14.78 9.35
N ASP A 72 8.27 15.72 10.12
CA ASP A 72 7.66 17.06 10.28
C ASP A 72 7.50 17.85 8.97
N TRP A 73 8.44 17.66 8.03
CA TRP A 73 8.39 18.25 6.69
C TRP A 73 7.57 17.47 5.66
N ILE A 74 7.08 16.27 6.00
CA ILE A 74 6.35 15.38 5.08
C ILE A 74 4.93 15.18 5.64
N ARG A 75 3.95 15.84 5.02
CA ARG A 75 2.52 15.68 5.37
C ARG A 75 1.92 14.36 4.91
N ARG A 76 2.68 13.49 4.23
CA ARG A 76 2.20 12.19 3.75
C ARG A 76 2.18 11.15 4.86
N GLY A 77 1.13 10.33 4.88
CA GLY A 77 1.11 9.03 5.55
C GLY A 77 1.28 7.91 4.53
N ALA A 78 1.73 6.74 4.99
CA ALA A 78 1.73 5.53 4.20
C ALA A 78 1.31 4.32 5.02
N ALA A 79 0.76 3.31 4.37
CA ALA A 79 0.49 2.00 4.94
C ALA A 79 0.90 0.92 3.94
N VAL A 80 1.50 -0.15 4.46
CA VAL A 80 1.82 -1.37 3.73
C VAL A 80 1.05 -2.51 4.36
N TYR A 81 0.38 -3.30 3.53
CA TYR A 81 -0.28 -4.52 3.92
C TYR A 81 0.38 -5.67 3.19
N ASP A 82 0.79 -6.71 3.92
CA ASP A 82 1.14 -7.97 3.28
C ASP A 82 -0.18 -8.67 2.93
N ALA A 83 -0.33 -9.09 1.68
CA ALA A 83 -1.49 -9.83 1.20
C ALA A 83 -1.11 -11.30 1.03
N ALA A 84 -1.81 -12.19 1.73
CA ALA A 84 -1.59 -13.64 1.57
C ALA A 84 -1.93 -14.09 0.14
N ASP A 85 -2.95 -13.48 -0.46
CA ASP A 85 -3.34 -13.64 -1.85
C ASP A 85 -3.90 -12.30 -2.40
N ILE A 86 -3.31 -11.76 -3.46
CA ILE A 86 -3.77 -10.51 -4.09
C ILE A 86 -5.08 -10.67 -4.87
N SER A 87 -5.58 -11.88 -5.13
CA SER A 87 -6.94 -12.03 -5.67
C SER A 87 -8.02 -11.57 -4.66
N CYS A 88 -7.65 -11.34 -3.39
CA CYS A 88 -8.54 -10.79 -2.37
C CYS A 88 -9.13 -9.41 -2.76
N PHE A 89 -8.49 -8.66 -3.66
CA PHE A 89 -9.01 -7.38 -4.13
C PHE A 89 -10.28 -7.50 -4.97
N GLU A 90 -10.63 -8.70 -5.42
CA GLU A 90 -11.89 -9.02 -6.12
C GLU A 90 -12.90 -9.74 -5.20
N ASP A 91 -12.51 -10.11 -3.98
CA ASP A 91 -13.41 -10.75 -3.02
C ASP A 91 -14.46 -9.74 -2.55
N SER A 92 -15.72 -10.17 -2.53
CA SER A 92 -16.86 -9.32 -2.16
C SER A 92 -16.72 -8.74 -0.76
N ARG A 93 -16.07 -9.44 0.18
CA ARG A 93 -15.80 -8.93 1.53
C ARG A 93 -14.90 -7.70 1.48
N TYR A 94 -13.92 -7.68 0.58
CA TYR A 94 -13.04 -6.53 0.39
C TYR A 94 -13.73 -5.39 -0.36
N THR A 95 -14.48 -5.67 -1.44
CA THR A 95 -15.17 -4.64 -2.23
C THR A 95 -16.28 -3.97 -1.41
N THR A 96 -16.98 -4.73 -0.56
CA THR A 96 -18.00 -4.23 0.37
C THR A 96 -17.46 -3.13 1.28
N LEU A 97 -16.19 -3.21 1.73
CA LEU A 97 -15.59 -2.14 2.55
C LEU A 97 -15.53 -0.79 1.82
N ARG A 98 -15.34 -0.80 0.49
CA ARG A 98 -15.39 0.43 -0.31
C ARG A 98 -16.81 0.88 -0.60
N GLU A 99 -17.70 -0.06 -0.89
CA GLU A 99 -19.09 0.22 -1.23
C GLU A 99 -19.85 0.80 -0.03
N ASN A 100 -19.60 0.27 1.17
CA ASN A 100 -20.21 0.69 2.43
C ASN A 100 -19.30 1.61 3.25
N ARG A 101 -18.50 2.44 2.59
CA ARG A 101 -17.65 3.42 3.27
C ARG A 101 -18.48 4.36 4.15
N SER A 102 -17.95 4.74 5.31
CA SER A 102 -18.62 5.68 6.19
C SER A 102 -18.73 7.08 5.57
N SER A 103 -19.55 7.93 6.18
CA SER A 103 -19.59 9.36 5.84
C SER A 103 -18.23 10.03 6.03
N GLN A 104 -17.51 9.69 7.10
CA GLN A 104 -16.17 10.20 7.38
C GLN A 104 -15.17 9.77 6.31
N GLU A 105 -15.14 8.48 5.93
CA GLU A 105 -14.28 8.00 4.84
C GLU A 105 -14.62 8.68 3.51
N SER A 106 -15.91 8.91 3.23
CA SER A 106 -16.34 9.58 2.01
C SER A 106 -15.81 11.01 1.96
N VAL A 107 -16.01 11.81 3.01
CA VAL A 107 -15.49 13.18 3.08
C VAL A 107 -13.97 13.22 2.92
N LEU A 108 -13.26 12.29 3.58
CA LEU A 108 -11.82 12.20 3.50
C LEU A 108 -11.33 11.88 2.08
N LEU A 109 -11.90 10.86 1.43
CA LEU A 109 -11.47 10.45 0.10
C LEU A 109 -11.90 11.41 -1.01
N ASP A 110 -13.06 12.05 -0.87
CA ASP A 110 -13.66 12.85 -1.93
C ASP A 110 -13.13 14.29 -1.91
N SER A 111 -12.82 14.85 -0.73
CA SER A 111 -12.35 16.24 -0.61
C SER A 111 -11.21 16.47 0.38
N GLY A 112 -10.88 15.53 1.26
CA GLY A 112 -9.88 15.74 2.31
C GLY A 112 -8.42 15.47 1.92
N LEU A 113 -8.16 14.96 0.71
CA LEU A 113 -6.83 14.54 0.24
C LEU A 113 -6.45 15.23 -1.07
N ASP A 114 -5.25 15.82 -1.13
CA ASP A 114 -4.67 16.35 -2.39
C ASP A 114 -3.82 15.32 -3.13
N PHE A 115 -3.50 14.21 -2.47
CA PHE A 115 -2.70 13.13 -3.02
C PHE A 115 -3.15 11.80 -2.44
N MET A 116 -3.34 10.83 -3.33
CA MET A 116 -3.53 9.43 -2.98
C MET A 116 -2.86 8.54 -4.02
N ASP A 117 -1.94 7.70 -3.58
CA ASP A 117 -1.29 6.65 -4.36
C ASP A 117 -1.67 5.29 -3.78
N ARG A 118 -2.07 4.36 -4.63
CA ARG A 118 -2.48 3.00 -4.27
C ARG A 118 -1.84 2.04 -5.26
N ARG A 119 -1.00 1.13 -4.76
CA ARG A 119 -0.27 0.18 -5.58
C ARG A 119 -0.42 -1.23 -5.03
N ILE A 120 -0.65 -2.18 -5.92
CA ILE A 120 -0.71 -3.61 -5.59
C ILE A 120 0.49 -4.25 -6.27
N PHE A 121 1.30 -4.93 -5.47
CA PHE A 121 2.46 -5.67 -5.91
C PHE A 121 2.19 -7.15 -5.79
N LYS A 122 2.60 -7.91 -6.81
CA LYS A 122 2.61 -9.37 -6.74
C LYS A 122 4.01 -9.85 -6.41
N THR A 123 4.11 -10.88 -5.58
CA THR A 123 5.39 -11.54 -5.32
C THR A 123 5.83 -12.30 -6.57
N LEU A 124 6.99 -11.94 -7.12
CA LEU A 124 7.61 -12.68 -8.23
C LEU A 124 8.55 -13.78 -7.73
N THR A 125 9.24 -13.54 -6.61
CA THR A 125 10.15 -14.49 -5.97
C THR A 125 10.23 -14.20 -4.46
N THR A 126 10.37 -15.24 -3.63
CA THR A 126 10.56 -15.15 -2.18
C THR A 126 11.99 -15.50 -1.75
N ARG A 127 12.85 -15.96 -2.67
CA ARG A 127 14.26 -16.30 -2.42
C ARG A 127 15.12 -15.94 -3.63
N GLY A 128 16.16 -15.15 -3.40
CA GLY A 128 17.37 -15.07 -4.23
C GLY A 128 17.26 -14.33 -5.57
N ARG A 129 18.17 -13.36 -5.75
CA ARG A 129 18.67 -12.71 -6.97
C ARG A 129 17.65 -12.44 -8.10
N CYS A 130 17.32 -11.17 -8.28
CA CYS A 130 16.59 -10.68 -9.44
C CYS A 130 17.60 -10.22 -10.50
N ASP A 131 17.67 -10.89 -11.65
CA ASP A 131 18.50 -10.45 -12.76
C ASP A 131 17.71 -9.42 -13.59
N GLY A 132 17.94 -8.14 -13.31
CA GLY A 132 17.35 -7.01 -14.04
C GLY A 132 17.10 -5.76 -13.18
N SER A 133 16.93 -4.61 -13.83
CA SER A 133 16.59 -3.32 -13.21
C SER A 133 15.10 -3.28 -12.85
N THR A 134 14.70 -4.00 -11.80
CA THR A 134 13.33 -3.94 -11.26
C THR A 134 13.23 -2.86 -10.18
N LEU A 135 12.12 -2.14 -10.14
CA LEU A 135 11.77 -1.26 -9.02
C LEU A 135 11.64 -2.12 -7.75
N VAL A 136 12.66 -2.06 -6.89
CA VAL A 136 12.62 -2.69 -5.56
C VAL A 136 11.92 -1.72 -4.62
N ILE A 137 10.79 -2.14 -4.05
CA ILE A 137 10.19 -1.48 -2.89
C ILE A 137 10.58 -2.31 -1.68
N MET A 138 11.56 -1.83 -0.95
CA MET A 138 12.04 -2.46 0.28
C MET A 138 11.53 -1.65 1.47
N ALA A 139 10.52 -2.18 2.16
CA ALA A 139 10.09 -1.64 3.44
C ALA A 139 10.97 -2.25 4.54
N VAL A 140 11.93 -1.47 5.05
CA VAL A 140 12.76 -1.87 6.19
C VAL A 140 12.34 -1.04 7.39
N THR A 141 11.95 -1.71 8.47
CA THR A 141 11.79 -1.09 9.79
C THR A 141 12.99 -1.49 10.63
N PHE A 142 13.80 -0.52 11.06
CA PHE A 142 14.87 -0.75 12.03
C PHE A 142 14.78 0.26 13.16
N VAL A 143 15.13 -0.18 14.37
CA VAL A 143 15.19 0.65 15.57
C VAL A 143 16.64 1.09 15.75
N VAL A 144 16.90 2.39 15.76
CA VAL A 144 18.24 2.93 16.06
C VAL A 144 18.27 3.32 17.54
N GLN A 145 19.21 2.78 18.30
CA GLN A 145 19.44 3.25 19.68
C GLN A 145 19.99 4.68 19.64
N LYS A 146 19.50 5.52 20.56
CA LYS A 146 19.69 6.98 20.54
C LYS A 146 21.16 7.41 20.66
N ASP A 147 21.98 6.56 21.25
CA ASP A 147 23.43 6.71 21.47
C ASP A 147 24.29 6.34 20.24
N LEU A 148 23.72 5.61 19.27
CA LEU A 148 24.37 5.27 17.99
C LEU A 148 24.07 6.27 16.86
N ALA A 149 23.18 7.24 17.08
CA ALA A 149 22.90 8.31 16.14
C ALA A 149 23.99 9.40 16.26
N LEU A 150 24.96 9.39 15.33
CA LEU A 150 25.97 10.43 15.25
C LEU A 150 25.32 11.83 15.10
N PRO A 151 25.85 12.88 15.76
CA PRO A 151 25.34 14.24 15.61
C PRO A 151 25.37 14.65 14.13
N GLY A 152 24.21 14.94 13.55
CA GLY A 152 24.08 15.39 12.16
C GLY A 152 23.57 14.33 11.17
N HIS A 153 23.43 13.06 11.56
CA HIS A 153 22.83 12.05 10.69
C HIS A 153 21.30 12.04 10.84
N ARG A 154 20.61 12.63 9.87
CA ARG A 154 19.17 12.41 9.67
C ARG A 154 19.00 11.02 9.09
N ALA A 155 18.17 10.18 9.73
CA ALA A 155 17.76 8.91 9.16
C ALA A 155 17.23 9.14 7.74
N LEU A 156 17.72 8.35 6.78
CA LEU A 156 17.21 8.35 5.42
C LEU A 156 15.74 7.95 5.48
N HIS A 157 14.85 8.94 5.34
CA HIS A 157 13.44 8.71 5.07
C HIS A 157 13.34 8.32 3.60
N LEU A 158 12.77 7.14 3.32
CA LEU A 158 12.57 6.67 1.94
C LEU A 158 11.85 7.75 1.10
N VAL A 159 12.46 8.07 -0.05
CA VAL A 159 11.90 8.85 -1.17
C VAL A 159 11.04 7.96 -2.04
#